data_AF-A0A3D0XZD6-F1
#
_entry.id   AF-A0A3D0XZD6-F1
#
_cell.length_a   1.000
_cell.length_b   1.000
_cell.length_c   1.000
_cell.angle_alpha   90.00
_cell.angle_beta   90.00
_cell.angle_gamma   90.00
#
_symmetry.space_group_name_H-M   'P 1'
#
loop_
_entity.id
_entity.type
_entity.pdbx_description
1 polymer ?
#
loop_
_entity_poly.entity_id
_entity_poly.type
_entity_poly.pdbx_seq_one_letter_code
_entity_poly.pdbx_strand_id
1 'polypeptide(L)'
;MIAIYFIILILFAVLILWIWNNTKDFEDNSKKIIFSVIGIISLFIITFIIFNISKIGIIYPSKEILKQVRRISILLCVPINGYLSLPHIAKIVSDIKTNSINDEKSKKRIIILAIIIIIATIFEICYLKDFQKGIIANLINKN
;
A
#
# COMPACT_ATOMS: atom_id res chain seq x y z
N MET A 1 4.10 -18.48 -11.05
CA MET A 1 3.51 -17.94 -9.81
C MET A 1 4.53 -17.76 -8.70
N ILE A 2 5.46 -18.71 -8.46
CA ILE A 2 6.55 -18.56 -7.46
C ILE A 2 7.30 -17.22 -7.61
N ALA A 3 7.70 -16.84 -8.82
CA ALA A 3 8.45 -15.60 -9.06
C ALA A 3 7.70 -14.33 -8.61
N ILE A 4 6.38 -14.28 -8.80
CA ILE A 4 5.54 -13.13 -8.40
C ILE A 4 5.53 -13.02 -6.87
N TYR A 5 5.36 -14.13 -6.16
CA TYR A 5 5.39 -14.13 -4.70
C TYR A 5 6.77 -13.75 -4.14
N PHE A 6 7.85 -14.13 -4.83
CA PHE A 6 9.20 -13.73 -4.46
C PHE A 6 9.42 -12.22 -4.61
N ILE A 7 8.93 -11.62 -5.71
CA ILE A 7 8.96 -10.16 -5.91
C ILE A 7 8.15 -9.46 -4.81
N ILE A 8 6.94 -9.94 -4.51
CA ILE A 8 6.09 -9.40 -3.43
C ILE A 8 6.84 -9.45 -2.08
N LEU A 9 7.52 -10.55 -1.77
CA LEU A 9 8.30 -10.68 -0.54
C LEU A 9 9.39 -9.61 -0.44
N ILE A 10 10.13 -9.38 -1.54
CA ILE A 10 11.16 -8.33 -1.61
C ILE A 10 10.53 -6.95 -1.40
N LEU A 11 9.38 -6.67 -2.02
CA LEU A 11 8.68 -5.39 -1.84
C LEU A 11 8.28 -5.15 -0.38
N PHE A 12 7.77 -6.16 0.32
CA PHE A 12 7.48 -6.02 1.75
C PHE A 12 8.73 -5.83 2.59
N ALA A 13 9.82 -6.54 2.30
CA ALA A 13 11.08 -6.37 3.01
C ALA A 13 11.64 -4.94 2.88
N VAL A 14 11.64 -4.41 1.66
CA VAL A 14 12.08 -3.02 1.38
C VAL A 14 11.15 -2.01 2.07
N LEU A 15 9.83 -2.24 2.11
CA LEU A 15 8.90 -1.38 2.83
C LEU A 15 9.22 -1.33 4.32
N ILE A 16 9.39 -2.49 4.95
CA ILE A 16 9.69 -2.58 6.39
C ILE A 16 10.99 -1.85 6.70
N LEU A 17 12.04 -2.06 5.91
CA LEU A 17 13.32 -1.37 6.09
C LEU A 17 13.19 0.15 5.92
N TRP A 18 12.39 0.62 4.97
CA TRP A 18 12.22 2.05 4.73
C TRP A 18 11.40 2.72 5.83
N ILE A 19 10.35 2.07 6.33
CA ILE A 19 9.60 2.53 7.51
C ILE A 19 10.53 2.57 8.73
N TRP A 20 11.33 1.52 8.94
CA TRP A 20 12.28 1.46 10.05
C TRP A 20 13.27 2.63 10.03
N ASN A 21 13.83 2.93 8.85
CA ASN A 21 14.76 4.06 8.70
C ASN A 21 14.11 5.42 8.96
N ASN A 22 12.83 5.62 8.60
CA ASN A 22 12.11 6.88 8.84
C ASN A 22 11.47 6.99 10.23
N THR A 23 11.41 5.89 10.98
CA THR A 23 10.94 5.87 12.38
C THR A 23 12.10 5.83 13.37
N LYS A 24 13.35 5.99 12.92
CA LYS A 24 14.57 5.88 13.76
C LYS A 24 14.54 6.77 15.01
N ASP A 25 13.95 7.95 14.89
CA ASP A 25 13.88 8.97 15.94
C ASP A 25 12.73 8.72 16.94
N PHE A 26 11.96 7.64 16.78
CA PHE A 26 10.97 7.25 17.78
C PHE A 26 11.69 6.71 19.02
N GLU A 27 11.28 7.21 20.19
CA GLU A 27 11.87 6.90 21.51
C GLU A 27 12.03 5.40 21.76
N ASP A 28 11.01 4.60 21.43
CA ASP A 28 10.97 3.17 21.74
C ASP A 28 10.81 2.32 20.48
N ASN A 29 11.53 1.21 20.41
CA ASN A 29 11.38 0.21 19.35
C ASN A 29 9.95 -0.35 19.31
N SER A 30 9.27 -0.47 20.46
CA SER A 30 7.86 -0.89 20.53
C SER A 30 6.94 0.05 19.75
N LYS A 31 7.14 1.37 19.83
CA LYS A 31 6.34 2.36 19.08
C LYS A 31 6.58 2.23 17.58
N LYS A 32 7.82 1.93 17.14
CA LYS A 32 8.17 1.69 15.73
C LYS A 32 7.47 0.46 15.17
N ILE A 33 7.48 -0.64 15.92
CA ILE A 33 6.81 -1.89 15.55
C ILE A 33 5.31 -1.67 15.46
N ILE A 34 4.70 -1.05 16.48
CA ILE A 34 3.26 -0.75 16.50
C ILE A 34 2.85 0.11 15.30
N PHE A 35 3.60 1.19 15.02
CA PHE A 35 3.35 2.04 13.85
C PHE A 35 3.42 1.25 12.54
N SER A 36 4.45 0.42 12.38
CA SER A 36 4.66 -0.37 11.16
C SER A 36 3.53 -1.39 10.95
N VAL A 37 3.17 -2.13 12.00
CA VAL A 37 2.12 -3.18 11.94
C VAL A 37 0.76 -2.56 11.69
N ILE A 38 0.37 -1.53 12.44
CA ILE A 38 -0.91 -0.85 12.26
C ILE A 38 -0.98 -0.22 10.86
N GLY A 39 0.09 0.46 10.44
CA GLY A 39 0.16 1.07 9.11
C GLY A 39 -0.04 0.07 7.97
N ILE A 40 0.64 -1.08 8.02
CA ILE A 40 0.49 -2.13 7.01
C ILE A 40 -0.93 -2.72 7.02
N ILE A 41 -1.51 -2.97 8.20
CA ILE A 41 -2.89 -3.47 8.32
C ILE A 41 -3.89 -2.46 7.74
N SER A 42 -3.73 -1.17 8.04
CA SER A 42 -4.57 -0.11 7.46
C SER A 42 -4.49 -0.08 5.94
N LEU A 43 -3.29 -0.23 5.36
CA LEU A 43 -3.12 -0.31 3.92
C LEU A 43 -3.79 -1.54 3.32
N PHE A 44 -3.70 -2.71 3.97
CA PHE A 44 -4.43 -3.90 3.52
C PHE A 44 -5.94 -3.64 3.40
N ILE A 45 -6.53 -2.93 4.36
CA ILE A 45 -7.96 -2.58 4.34
C ILE A 45 -8.25 -1.60 3.21
N ILE A 46 -7.45 -0.54 3.07
CA ILE A 46 -7.63 0.48 2.01
C ILE A 46 -7.52 -0.17 0.63
N THR A 47 -6.45 -0.92 0.37
CA THR A 47 -6.24 -1.62 -0.90
C THR A 47 -7.34 -2.65 -1.17
N PHE A 48 -7.88 -3.31 -0.14
CA PHE A 48 -9.04 -4.18 -0.29
C PHE A 48 -10.29 -3.42 -0.75
N ILE A 49 -10.55 -2.22 -0.23
CA ILE A 49 -11.65 -1.36 -0.68
C ILE A 49 -11.43 -0.95 -2.15
N ILE A 50 -10.23 -0.49 -2.49
CA ILE A 50 -9.85 -0.11 -3.87
C ILE A 50 -10.02 -1.29 -4.83
N PHE A 51 -9.64 -2.51 -4.42
CA PHE A 51 -9.86 -3.72 -5.20
C PHE A 51 -11.35 -3.95 -5.48
N ASN A 52 -12.21 -3.82 -4.47
CA ASN A 52 -13.65 -4.03 -4.66
C ASN A 52 -14.29 -2.98 -5.58
N ILE A 53 -13.81 -1.73 -5.53
CA ILE A 53 -14.26 -0.67 -6.43
C ILE A 53 -13.79 -0.96 -7.87
N SER A 54 -12.51 -1.28 -8.06
CA SER A 54 -11.94 -1.57 -9.39
C SER A 54 -12.50 -2.84 -10.03
N LYS A 55 -13.02 -3.78 -9.22
CA LYS A 55 -13.72 -4.99 -9.68
C LYS A 55 -15.02 -4.69 -10.44
N ILE A 56 -15.62 -3.51 -10.26
CA ILE A 56 -16.92 -3.17 -10.87
C ILE A 56 -16.85 -3.30 -12.40
N GLY A 57 -17.75 -4.10 -12.96
CA GLY A 57 -17.84 -4.37 -14.40
C GLY A 57 -16.86 -5.44 -14.92
N ILE A 58 -16.20 -6.20 -14.04
CA ILE A 58 -15.36 -7.36 -14.43
C ILE A 58 -16.11 -8.67 -14.16
N ILE A 59 -16.16 -9.54 -15.17
CA ILE A 59 -16.73 -10.89 -15.07
C ILE A 59 -15.62 -11.88 -14.72
N TYR A 60 -15.84 -12.67 -13.67
CA TYR A 60 -14.89 -13.67 -13.19
C TYR A 60 -15.42 -15.08 -13.51
N PRO A 61 -14.63 -15.94 -14.19
CA PRO A 61 -15.11 -17.27 -14.60
C PRO A 61 -15.40 -18.23 -13.43
N SER A 62 -14.68 -18.07 -12.31
CA SER A 62 -14.89 -18.89 -11.12
C SER A 62 -14.55 -18.13 -9.83
N LYS A 63 -15.08 -18.61 -8.70
CA LYS A 63 -14.75 -18.09 -7.36
C LYS A 63 -13.27 -18.27 -7.02
N GLU A 64 -12.63 -19.31 -7.55
CA GLU A 64 -11.21 -19.57 -7.36
C GLU A 64 -10.33 -18.55 -8.07
N ILE A 65 -10.64 -18.22 -9.33
CA ILE A 65 -9.93 -17.19 -10.09
C ILE A 65 -10.08 -15.84 -9.39
N LEU A 66 -11.29 -15.48 -8.93
CA LEU A 66 -11.50 -14.25 -8.15
C LEU A 66 -10.62 -14.22 -6.89
N LYS A 67 -10.52 -15.34 -6.15
CA LYS A 67 -9.70 -15.41 -4.93
C LYS A 67 -8.21 -15.24 -5.25
N GLN A 68 -7.73 -15.84 -6.34
CA GLN A 68 -6.33 -15.71 -6.77
C GLN A 68 -6.00 -14.29 -7.26
N VAL A 69 -6.83 -13.73 -8.15
CA VAL A 69 -6.67 -12.36 -8.65
C VAL A 69 -6.64 -11.37 -7.49
N ARG A 70 -7.62 -11.44 -6.58
CA ARG A 70 -7.67 -10.60 -5.38
C ARG A 70 -6.40 -10.72 -4.54
N ARG A 71 -5.93 -11.94 -4.30
CA ARG A 71 -4.73 -12.16 -3.48
C ARG A 71 -3.50 -11.53 -4.11
N ILE A 72 -3.28 -11.73 -5.42
CA ILE A 72 -2.13 -11.17 -6.13
C ILE A 72 -2.22 -9.64 -6.18
N SER A 73 -3.38 -9.10 -6.55
CA SER A 73 -3.62 -7.65 -6.64
C SER A 73 -3.36 -6.95 -5.31
N ILE A 74 -3.95 -7.42 -4.21
CA ILE A 74 -3.80 -6.77 -2.91
C ILE A 74 -2.36 -6.89 -2.41
N LEU A 75 -1.75 -8.08 -2.49
CA LEU A 75 -0.38 -8.28 -1.98
C LEU A 75 0.67 -7.46 -2.75
N LEU A 76 0.42 -7.14 -4.02
CA LEU A 76 1.31 -6.30 -4.81
C LEU A 76 1.08 -4.81 -4.57
N CYS A 77 -0.18 -4.39 -4.43
CA CYS A 77 -0.55 -2.99 -4.22
C CYS A 77 -0.23 -2.46 -2.81
N VAL A 78 -0.38 -3.29 -1.77
CA VAL A 78 -0.11 -2.87 -0.38
C VAL A 78 1.30 -2.30 -0.18
N PRO A 79 2.40 -2.96 -0.62
CA PRO A 79 3.72 -2.39 -0.43
C PRO A 79 3.94 -1.11 -1.25
N ILE A 80 3.34 -1.01 -2.44
CA ILE A 80 3.40 0.19 -3.28
C ILE A 80 2.72 1.38 -2.59
N ASN A 81 1.51 1.18 -2.07
CA ASN A 81 0.80 2.20 -1.29
C ASN A 81 1.52 2.51 0.03
N GLY A 82 2.21 1.51 0.59
CA GLY A 82 3.09 1.67 1.74
C GLY A 82 4.25 2.62 1.48
N TYR A 83 4.94 2.47 0.35
CA TYR A 83 6.05 3.36 -0.01
C TYR A 83 5.61 4.81 -0.14
N LEU A 84 4.44 5.03 -0.74
CA LEU A 84 3.90 6.37 -0.95
C LEU A 84 3.49 7.06 0.36
N SER A 85 3.12 6.30 1.38
CA SER A 85 2.49 6.83 2.59
C SER A 85 3.33 6.65 3.85
N LEU A 86 3.59 5.43 4.29
CA LEU A 86 4.06 5.13 5.65
C LEU A 86 5.41 5.78 6.00
N PRO A 87 6.47 5.75 5.16
CA PRO A 87 7.72 6.44 5.46
C PRO A 87 7.54 7.97 5.63
N HIS A 88 6.67 8.56 4.82
CA HIS A 88 6.40 10.00 4.85
C HIS A 88 5.57 10.39 6.08
N ILE A 89 4.56 9.59 6.42
CA ILE A 89 3.78 9.75 7.66
C ILE A 89 4.70 9.61 8.88
N ALA A 90 5.56 8.59 8.91
CA ALA A 90 6.54 8.38 9.97
C ALA A 90 7.43 9.60 10.20
N LYS A 91 7.97 10.16 9.11
CA LYS A 91 8.80 11.36 9.16
C LYS A 91 8.03 12.57 9.69
N ILE A 92 6.80 12.80 9.24
CA ILE A 92 5.96 13.90 9.74
C ILE A 92 5.69 13.73 11.25
N VAL A 93 5.34 12.52 11.69
CA VAL A 93 5.10 12.23 13.12
C VAL A 93 6.36 12.45 13.95
N SER A 94 7.52 12.06 13.45
CA SER A 94 8.82 12.32 14.08
C SER A 94 9.10 13.81 14.22
N ASP A 95 8.95 14.56 13.12
CA ASP A 95 9.26 15.99 13.08
C ASP A 95 8.34 16.79 14.04
N ILE A 96 7.06 16.38 14.15
CA ILE A 96 6.10 16.96 15.11
C ILE A 96 6.51 16.66 16.55
N LYS A 97 6.86 15.41 16.87
CA LYS A 97 7.24 15.03 18.24
C LYS A 97 8.52 15.72 18.72
N THR A 98 9.46 15.94 17.82
CA THR A 98 10.74 16.58 18.10
C THR A 98 10.66 18.11 18.14
N ASN A 99 9.49 18.70 17.88
CA ASN A 99 9.30 20.13 17.66
C ASN A 99 10.28 20.71 16.62
N SER A 100 10.75 19.89 15.69
CA SER A 100 11.76 20.29 14.71
C SER A 100 11.19 21.13 13.57
N ILE A 101 9.86 21.18 13.46
CA ILE A 101 9.11 22.01 12.51
C ILE A 101 7.94 22.69 13.22
N ASN A 102 7.56 23.91 12.78
CA ASN A 102 6.37 24.58 13.31
C ASN A 102 5.07 23.91 12.83
N ASP A 103 3.97 24.21 13.52
CA ASP A 103 2.64 23.66 13.23
C ASP A 103 2.13 23.94 11.81
N GLU A 104 2.40 25.11 11.25
CA GLU A 104 1.98 25.47 9.88
C GLU A 104 2.71 24.64 8.83
N LYS A 105 4.02 24.41 9.00
CA LYS A 105 4.83 23.57 8.11
C LYS A 105 4.37 22.12 8.19
N SER A 106 4.06 21.61 9.38
CA SER A 106 3.47 20.28 9.58
C SER A 106 2.14 20.12 8.83
N LYS A 107 1.22 21.07 9.02
CA LYS A 107 -0.09 21.07 8.34
C LYS A 107 0.07 21.05 6.82
N LYS A 108 0.94 21.89 6.26
CA LYS A 108 1.18 21.94 4.81
C LYS A 108 1.69 20.61 4.27
N ARG A 109 2.62 19.93 4.97
CA ARG A 109 3.12 18.62 4.56
C ARG A 109 2.04 17.55 4.59
N ILE A 110 1.20 17.54 5.62
CA ILE A 110 0.06 16.61 5.73
C ILE A 110 -0.92 16.81 4.57
N ILE A 111 -1.28 18.06 4.26
CA ILE A 111 -2.20 18.38 3.16
C ILE A 111 -1.62 17.91 1.81
N ILE A 112 -0.34 18.19 1.55
CA ILE A 112 0.32 17.75 0.31
C ILE A 112 0.31 16.22 0.20
N LEU A 113 0.64 15.51 1.28
CA LEU A 113 0.64 14.04 1.27
C LEU A 113 -0.78 13.48 1.04
N ALA A 114 -1.79 14.09 1.65
CA ALA A 114 -3.19 13.69 1.45
C ALA A 114 -3.61 13.84 -0.02
N ILE A 115 -3.27 14.96 -0.67
CA ILE A 115 -3.56 15.19 -2.09
C ILE A 115 -2.87 14.12 -2.96
N ILE A 116 -1.60 13.82 -2.69
CA ILE A 116 -0.84 12.79 -3.43
C ILE A 116 -1.51 11.42 -3.30
N ILE A 117 -1.93 11.03 -2.09
CA ILE A 117 -2.60 9.75 -1.84
C ILE A 117 -3.94 9.67 -2.56
N ILE A 118 -4.73 10.75 -2.59
CA ILE A 118 -6.02 10.79 -3.29
C ILE A 118 -5.81 10.58 -4.80
N ILE A 119 -4.87 11.33 -5.39
CA ILE A 119 -4.56 11.20 -6.82
C ILE A 119 -4.08 9.79 -7.13
N ALA A 120 -3.14 9.27 -6.33
CA ALA A 120 -2.62 7.91 -6.50
C ALA A 120 -3.73 6.86 -6.40
N THR A 121 -4.68 7.02 -5.48
CA THR A 121 -5.84 6.11 -5.33
C THR A 121 -6.71 6.10 -6.59
N ILE A 122 -6.96 7.26 -7.21
CA ILE A 122 -7.74 7.34 -8.45
C ILE A 122 -7.03 6.57 -9.58
N PHE A 123 -5.72 6.79 -9.74
CA PHE A 123 -4.92 6.05 -10.72
C PHE A 123 -4.88 4.55 -10.41
N GLU A 124 -4.77 4.19 -9.14
CA GLU A 124 -4.71 2.80 -8.70
C GLU A 124 -6.01 2.06 -9.02
N ILE A 125 -7.18 2.68 -8.87
CA ILE A 125 -8.47 2.09 -9.25
C ILE A 125 -8.48 1.74 -10.74
N CYS A 126 -8.07 2.68 -11.60
CA CYS A 126 -8.01 2.46 -13.04
C CYS A 126 -7.01 1.36 -13.39
N TYR A 127 -5.80 1.42 -12.85
CA TYR A 127 -4.75 0.43 -13.07
C TYR A 127 -5.17 -0.97 -12.60
N LEU A 128 -5.75 -1.09 -11.40
CA LEU A 128 -6.20 -2.36 -10.84
C LEU A 128 -7.27 -3.01 -11.71
N LYS A 129 -8.13 -2.22 -12.37
CA LYS A 129 -9.15 -2.74 -13.27
C LYS A 129 -8.52 -3.47 -14.46
N ASP A 130 -7.53 -2.86 -15.09
CA ASP A 130 -6.83 -3.45 -16.23
C ASP A 130 -5.91 -4.59 -15.81
N PHE A 131 -5.26 -4.45 -14.66
CA PHE A 131 -4.44 -5.50 -14.06
C PHE A 131 -5.26 -6.77 -13.74
N GLN A 132 -6.47 -6.61 -13.19
CA GLN A 132 -7.38 -7.72 -12.93
C GLN A 132 -7.72 -8.48 -14.22
N LYS A 133 -8.09 -7.75 -15.29
CA LYS A 133 -8.37 -8.37 -16.61
C LYS A 133 -7.15 -9.11 -17.15
N GLY A 134 -5.95 -8.52 -17.04
CA GLY A 134 -4.70 -9.15 -17.48
C GLY A 134 -4.39 -10.46 -16.74
N ILE A 135 -4.60 -10.50 -15.42
CA ILE A 135 -4.44 -11.75 -14.65
C ILE A 135 -5.47 -12.78 -15.10
N ILE A 136 -6.75 -12.40 -15.24
CA ILE A 136 -7.81 -13.32 -15.67
C ILE A 136 -7.49 -13.95 -17.02
N ALA A 137 -7.11 -13.14 -18.02
CA ALA A 137 -6.74 -13.65 -19.35
C ALA A 137 -5.58 -14.65 -19.29
N ASN A 138 -4.54 -14.36 -18.51
CA ASN A 138 -3.39 -15.23 -18.33
C ASN A 138 -3.70 -16.54 -17.58
N LEU A 139 -4.68 -16.52 -16.67
CA LEU A 139 -5.13 -17.71 -15.96
C LEU A 139 -6.03 -18.60 -16.83
N ILE A 140 -6.86 -18.00 -17.69
CA ILE A 140 -7.73 -18.73 -18.63
C ILE A 140 -6.89 -19.39 -19.72
N ASN A 141 -5.94 -18.68 -20.33
CA ASN A 141 -5.11 -19.20 -21.43
C ASN A 141 -4.09 -20.28 -20.99
N LYS A 142 -3.98 -20.56 -19.69
CA LYS A 142 -3.10 -21.61 -19.14
C LYS A 142 -3.84 -22.92 -18.83
N ASN A 143 -5.16 -22.94 -18.95
CA ASN A 143 -5.99 -24.14 -18.92
C ASN A 143 -6.32 -24.57 -20.35
#